data_AF-A0A1F2W7H1-F1
#
_entry.id   AF-A0A1F2W7H1-F1
#
_cell.length_a   1.000
_cell.length_b   1.000
_cell.length_c   1.000
_cell.angle_alpha   90.00
_cell.angle_beta   90.00
_cell.angle_gamma   90.00
#
_symmetry.space_group_name_H-M   'P 1'
#
loop_
_entity.id
_entity.type
_entity.pdbx_description
1 polymer ?
#
loop_
_entity_poly.entity_id
_entity_poly.type
_entity_poly.pdbx_seq_one_letter_code
_entity_poly.pdbx_strand_id
1 'polypeptide(L)'
;MRRLGAILALAVLLMTACGDEADSFGTTQPEATTSTEASTTAAPTTSAPTTTEGTTTTTAPPATTNAAPGPTAADTLAAFFAAAEALDADTRAAADAFNAGFDPDAGTLDPGVAPVVDALDAVPLGLLIPGGLSADLEEAVLAVFTDLDGRISALAGGVRGVDYPDLEFVTNCLTGGGPAATRFPDDLARARELAGLEPPPTASPDSPEAGILAVRLAAIHSMNWGCDSCGGLEYDAPIEVDWEGRTVAGVEFEATYEGGAWEILIYAC
;
A
#
# COMPACT_ATOMS: atom_id res chain seq x y z
N MET A 1 -32.94 -37.21 -12.98
CA MET A 1 -31.76 -36.34 -13.22
C MET A 1 -32.01 -34.97 -12.60
N ARG A 2 -31.60 -34.78 -11.35
CA ARG A 2 -31.49 -33.49 -10.67
C ARG A 2 -30.31 -33.63 -9.71
N ARG A 3 -29.22 -32.91 -10.00
CA ARG A 3 -27.99 -32.89 -9.20
C ARG A 3 -28.21 -31.88 -8.07
N LEU A 4 -28.25 -32.36 -6.83
CA LEU A 4 -28.15 -31.53 -5.63
C LEU A 4 -26.72 -31.66 -5.14
N GLY A 5 -25.98 -30.56 -5.27
CA GLY A 5 -24.58 -30.44 -4.90
C GLY A 5 -24.39 -30.44 -3.38
N ALA A 6 -23.27 -31.02 -2.98
CA ALA A 6 -22.83 -31.18 -1.61
C ALA A 6 -22.52 -29.82 -0.95
N ILE A 7 -23.07 -29.63 0.25
CA ILE A 7 -22.68 -28.59 1.21
C ILE A 7 -21.47 -29.14 1.96
N LEU A 8 -20.29 -28.56 1.77
CA LEU A 8 -19.12 -28.82 2.58
C LEU A 8 -19.12 -27.82 3.75
N ALA A 9 -19.45 -28.31 4.93
CA ALA A 9 -19.31 -27.59 6.19
C ALA A 9 -17.83 -27.66 6.62
N LEU A 10 -17.19 -26.49 6.80
CA LEU A 10 -15.91 -26.40 7.50
C LEU A 10 -16.18 -25.80 8.88
N ALA A 11 -16.01 -26.63 9.90
CA ALA A 11 -16.13 -26.25 11.30
C ALA A 11 -14.83 -25.59 11.77
N VAL A 12 -14.93 -24.36 12.25
CA VAL A 12 -13.88 -23.68 13.01
C VAL A 12 -14.11 -24.00 14.49
N LEU A 13 -13.11 -24.61 15.14
CA LEU A 13 -13.06 -24.76 16.59
C LEU A 13 -11.99 -23.82 17.14
N LEU A 14 -12.44 -22.79 17.86
CA LEU A 14 -11.67 -21.98 18.80
C LEU A 14 -11.69 -22.65 20.18
N MET A 15 -10.54 -22.67 20.88
CA MET A 15 -10.42 -22.64 22.35
C MET A 15 -8.99 -22.18 22.71
N THR A 16 -8.80 -20.91 23.10
CA THR A 16 -8.68 -20.36 24.49
C THR A 16 -7.32 -20.56 25.17
N ALA A 17 -6.62 -19.47 25.51
CA ALA A 17 -6.53 -18.91 26.88
C ALA A 17 -5.21 -18.17 27.19
N CYS A 18 -5.36 -16.94 27.70
CA CYS A 18 -4.66 -16.24 28.80
C CYS A 18 -3.12 -16.14 28.89
N GLY A 19 -2.64 -14.92 29.14
CA GLY A 19 -1.40 -14.70 29.91
C GLY A 19 -0.82 -13.28 29.82
N ASP A 20 -1.07 -12.49 30.87
CA ASP A 20 -0.51 -11.16 31.17
C ASP A 20 1.03 -11.06 31.15
N GLU A 21 1.47 -9.87 30.70
CA GLU A 21 2.54 -8.98 31.18
C GLU A 21 3.51 -9.45 32.28
N ALA A 22 4.82 -9.30 32.02
CA ALA A 22 5.79 -8.65 32.93
C ALA A 22 7.18 -8.51 32.27
N ASP A 23 7.66 -7.26 32.19
CA ASP A 23 9.02 -6.78 32.48
C ASP A 23 10.25 -7.66 32.18
N SER A 24 11.19 -7.14 31.37
CA SER A 24 12.49 -6.71 31.91
C SER A 24 13.36 -5.99 30.88
N PHE A 25 13.77 -4.78 31.26
CA PHE A 25 14.81 -3.96 30.67
C PHE A 25 16.13 -4.72 30.46
N GLY A 26 16.60 -4.73 29.21
CA GLY A 26 17.95 -5.13 28.83
C GLY A 26 18.61 -4.05 27.99
N THR A 27 19.01 -2.93 28.60
CA THR A 27 19.96 -1.99 28.00
C THR A 27 21.27 -2.71 27.72
N THR A 28 21.57 -2.95 26.45
CA THR A 28 22.95 -3.06 25.96
C THR A 28 23.04 -2.43 24.58
N GLN A 29 23.40 -1.15 24.57
CA GLN A 29 23.97 -0.44 23.43
C GLN A 29 25.34 -1.06 23.09
N PRO A 30 25.64 -1.34 21.81
CA PRO A 30 27.01 -1.41 21.33
C PRO A 30 27.40 -0.15 20.55
N GLU A 31 28.65 0.24 20.77
CA GLU A 31 29.34 1.42 20.28
C GLU A 31 29.43 1.49 18.74
N ALA A 32 29.34 2.72 18.24
CA ALA A 32 29.67 3.10 16.88
C ALA A 32 31.15 2.79 16.59
N THR A 33 31.41 2.04 15.52
CA THR A 33 32.78 1.89 14.98
C THR A 33 32.87 2.64 13.66
N THR A 34 33.60 3.75 13.69
CA THR A 34 34.03 4.52 12.51
C THR A 34 35.05 3.70 11.71
N SER A 35 34.99 3.72 10.38
CA SER A 35 36.15 3.36 9.56
C SER A 35 36.25 4.18 8.28
N THR A 36 37.51 4.44 7.97
CA THR A 36 38.08 5.50 7.15
C THR A 36 38.18 5.14 5.68
N GLU A 37 38.12 6.17 4.84
CA GLU A 37 38.40 6.18 3.40
C GLU A 37 39.72 5.49 2.99
N ALA A 38 39.74 4.93 1.78
CA ALA A 38 40.94 4.88 0.96
C ALA A 38 40.60 5.07 -0.52
N SER A 39 41.07 6.19 -1.04
CA SER A 39 41.07 6.59 -2.45
C SER A 39 42.24 5.91 -3.18
N THR A 40 42.05 5.46 -4.42
CA THR A 40 43.19 5.26 -5.34
C THR A 40 42.81 5.49 -6.80
N THR A 41 43.43 6.52 -7.35
CA THR A 41 43.45 6.95 -8.75
C THR A 41 44.19 5.97 -9.66
N ALA A 42 43.63 5.66 -10.83
CA ALA A 42 44.38 5.14 -11.97
C ALA A 42 43.99 5.88 -13.27
N ALA A 43 45.00 6.40 -13.97
CA ALA A 43 44.91 7.18 -15.20
C ALA A 43 45.22 6.31 -16.44
N PRO A 44 44.98 6.79 -17.67
CA PRO A 44 44.53 5.99 -18.81
C PRO A 44 45.67 5.48 -19.71
N THR A 45 45.39 4.44 -20.51
CA THR A 45 46.27 4.00 -21.61
C THR A 45 45.57 4.16 -22.95
N THR A 46 46.16 4.99 -23.80
CA THR A 46 45.78 5.32 -25.17
C THR A 46 46.23 4.20 -26.12
N SER A 47 45.39 3.80 -27.08
CA SER A 47 45.80 3.01 -28.25
C SER A 47 45.17 3.58 -29.52
N ALA A 48 46.01 3.71 -30.56
CA ALA A 48 45.75 4.39 -31.81
C ALA A 48 44.83 3.61 -32.77
N PRO A 49 44.16 4.28 -33.73
CA PRO A 49 43.30 3.63 -34.71
C PRO A 49 44.11 3.04 -35.87
N THR A 50 43.77 1.81 -36.26
CA THR A 50 44.21 1.21 -37.53
C THR A 50 43.13 1.41 -38.58
N THR A 51 43.47 2.14 -39.64
CA THR A 51 42.67 2.34 -40.84
C THR A 51 42.62 1.04 -41.64
N THR A 52 41.44 0.56 -42.02
CA THR A 52 41.26 -0.46 -43.06
C THR A 52 40.18 0.01 -44.02
N GLU A 53 40.56 0.06 -45.29
CA GLU A 53 39.75 0.50 -46.42
C GLU A 53 38.70 -0.56 -46.83
N GLY A 54 37.50 -0.08 -47.18
CA GLY A 54 36.80 -0.47 -48.40
C GLY A 54 36.19 -1.87 -48.49
N THR A 55 34.93 -2.02 -48.11
CA THR A 55 33.96 -2.87 -48.84
C THR A 55 32.57 -2.27 -48.68
N THR A 56 32.08 -1.58 -49.71
CA THR A 56 30.69 -1.15 -49.81
C THR A 56 29.80 -2.38 -50.03
N THR A 57 29.25 -2.90 -48.94
CA THR A 57 28.13 -3.83 -49.01
C THR A 57 26.85 -3.00 -48.91
N THR A 58 26.01 -3.05 -49.94
CA THR A 58 24.66 -2.48 -49.91
C THR A 58 23.83 -3.25 -48.89
N THR A 59 23.79 -2.76 -47.66
CA THR A 59 22.91 -3.25 -46.59
C THR A 59 21.49 -2.85 -46.95
N ALA A 60 20.63 -3.83 -47.24
CA ALA A 60 19.19 -3.62 -47.31
C ALA A 60 18.70 -3.03 -45.97
N PRO A 61 17.79 -2.05 -45.97
CA PRO A 61 17.28 -1.46 -44.74
C PRO A 61 16.72 -2.57 -43.84
N PRO A 62 17.08 -2.60 -42.55
CA PRO A 62 16.55 -3.59 -41.63
C PRO A 62 15.02 -3.50 -41.66
N ALA A 63 14.37 -4.64 -41.92
CA ALA A 63 12.94 -4.76 -41.74
C ALA A 63 12.65 -4.39 -40.28
N THR A 64 11.92 -3.29 -40.08
CA THR A 64 11.33 -2.94 -38.78
C THR A 64 10.28 -3.99 -38.46
N THR A 65 10.71 -5.11 -37.90
CA THR A 65 9.82 -5.94 -37.10
C THR A 65 9.35 -5.09 -35.94
N ASN A 66 8.07 -4.66 -35.99
CA ASN A 66 7.36 -4.18 -34.82
C ASN A 66 7.46 -5.28 -33.76
N ALA A 67 8.43 -5.18 -32.86
CA ALA A 67 8.48 -5.99 -31.68
C ALA A 67 7.20 -5.71 -30.90
N ALA A 68 6.58 -6.76 -30.36
CA ALA A 68 5.51 -6.57 -29.39
C ALA A 68 6.05 -5.69 -28.25
N PRO A 69 5.23 -4.78 -27.68
CA PRO A 69 5.63 -4.02 -26.50
C PRO A 69 6.16 -4.99 -25.44
N GLY A 70 7.29 -4.66 -24.83
CA GLY A 70 7.80 -5.42 -23.68
C GLY A 70 6.83 -5.32 -22.50
N PRO A 71 7.00 -6.18 -21.47
CA PRO A 71 6.19 -6.08 -20.26
C PRO A 71 6.41 -4.71 -19.59
N THR A 72 5.38 -4.25 -18.87
CA THR A 72 5.41 -2.96 -18.15
C THR A 72 5.06 -3.16 -16.68
N ALA A 73 5.22 -2.12 -15.86
CA ALA A 73 4.78 -2.15 -14.46
C ALA A 73 3.28 -2.44 -14.33
N ALA A 74 2.46 -2.13 -15.35
CA ALA A 74 1.04 -2.46 -15.38
C ALA A 74 0.79 -3.98 -15.34
N ASP A 75 1.66 -4.79 -15.94
CA ASP A 75 1.54 -6.26 -15.88
C ASP A 75 1.77 -6.76 -14.44
N THR A 76 2.73 -6.16 -13.72
CA THR A 76 3.02 -6.48 -12.32
C THR A 76 1.90 -6.00 -11.39
N LEU A 77 1.34 -4.80 -11.63
CA LEU A 77 0.29 -4.18 -10.83
C LEU A 77 -1.13 -4.64 -11.21
N ALA A 78 -1.29 -5.55 -12.17
CA ALA A 78 -2.60 -5.98 -12.64
C ALA A 78 -3.50 -6.53 -11.51
N ALA A 79 -2.92 -7.30 -10.58
CA ALA A 79 -3.64 -7.83 -9.43
C ALA A 79 -4.07 -6.72 -8.46
N PHE A 80 -3.18 -5.75 -8.20
CA PHE A 80 -3.48 -4.58 -7.38
C PHE A 80 -4.65 -3.79 -7.98
N PHE A 81 -4.62 -3.45 -9.27
CA PHE A 81 -5.70 -2.67 -9.89
C PHE A 81 -7.05 -3.39 -9.88
N ALA A 82 -7.07 -4.71 -10.12
CA ALA A 82 -8.30 -5.48 -10.05
C ALA A 82 -8.85 -5.56 -8.62
N ALA A 83 -7.97 -5.73 -7.63
CA ALA A 83 -8.35 -5.76 -6.22
C ALA A 83 -8.85 -4.38 -5.73
N ALA A 84 -8.23 -3.28 -6.18
CA ALA A 84 -8.65 -1.92 -5.85
C ALA A 84 -10.06 -1.62 -6.37
N GLU A 85 -10.39 -2.02 -7.61
CA GLU A 85 -11.74 -1.86 -8.15
C GLU A 85 -12.79 -2.70 -7.41
N ALA A 86 -12.43 -3.92 -7.02
CA ALA A 86 -13.31 -4.79 -6.23
C ALA A 86 -13.56 -4.17 -4.84
N LEU A 87 -12.51 -3.74 -4.15
CA LEU A 87 -12.61 -3.11 -2.83
C LEU A 87 -13.37 -1.78 -2.88
N ASP A 88 -13.22 -0.99 -3.95
CA ASP A 88 -14.06 0.20 -4.17
C ASP A 88 -15.55 -0.15 -4.30
N ALA A 89 -15.88 -1.19 -5.07
CA ALA A 89 -17.25 -1.64 -5.23
C ALA A 89 -17.85 -2.11 -3.90
N ASP A 90 -17.10 -2.88 -3.11
CA ASP A 90 -17.51 -3.35 -1.79
C ASP A 90 -17.66 -2.18 -0.81
N THR A 91 -16.74 -1.22 -0.83
CA THR A 91 -16.81 0.01 0.00
C THR A 91 -18.02 0.86 -0.36
N ARG A 92 -18.37 0.99 -1.65
CA ARG A 92 -19.61 1.68 -2.09
C ARG A 92 -20.86 0.94 -1.60
N ALA A 93 -20.89 -0.39 -1.70
CA ALA A 93 -22.00 -1.18 -1.20
C ALA A 93 -22.17 -1.06 0.33
N ALA A 94 -21.06 -1.03 1.08
CA ALA A 94 -21.07 -0.79 2.52
C ALA A 94 -21.58 0.62 2.87
N ALA A 95 -21.16 1.64 2.12
CA ALA A 95 -21.67 3.01 2.30
C ALA A 95 -23.18 3.10 2.01
N ASP A 96 -23.66 2.43 0.96
CA ASP A 96 -25.11 2.33 0.66
C ASP A 96 -25.88 1.63 1.79
N ALA A 97 -25.33 0.55 2.35
CA ALA A 97 -25.92 -0.16 3.48
C ALA A 97 -25.96 0.72 4.74
N PHE A 98 -24.87 1.44 5.04
CA PHE A 98 -24.80 2.38 6.14
C PHE A 98 -25.87 3.47 6.00
N ASN A 99 -25.94 4.13 4.83
CA ASN A 99 -26.91 5.19 4.57
C ASN A 99 -28.36 4.70 4.66
N ALA A 100 -28.64 3.46 4.25
CA ALA A 100 -29.97 2.87 4.35
C ALA A 100 -30.34 2.42 5.77
N GLY A 101 -29.34 2.04 6.57
CA GLY A 101 -29.51 1.54 7.94
C GLY A 101 -29.42 2.60 9.03
N PHE A 102 -28.92 3.80 8.72
CA PHE A 102 -28.78 4.89 9.68
C PHE A 102 -30.09 5.68 9.83
N ASP A 103 -30.60 5.75 11.06
CA ASP A 103 -31.70 6.63 11.45
C ASP A 103 -31.12 7.87 12.15
N PRO A 104 -31.06 9.03 11.47
CA PRO A 104 -30.49 10.25 12.05
C PRO A 104 -31.37 10.87 13.15
N ASP A 105 -32.68 10.59 13.16
CA ASP A 105 -33.60 11.13 14.17
C ASP A 105 -33.49 10.35 15.47
N ALA A 106 -33.34 9.03 15.37
CA ALA A 106 -33.12 8.15 16.52
C ALA A 106 -31.65 8.06 16.94
N GLY A 107 -30.72 8.45 16.06
CA GLY A 107 -29.28 8.26 16.26
C GLY A 107 -28.90 6.78 16.35
N THR A 108 -29.58 5.92 15.59
CA THR A 108 -29.39 4.46 15.62
C THR A 108 -28.96 3.92 14.27
N LEU A 109 -28.27 2.78 14.28
CA LEU A 109 -27.84 2.08 13.08
C LEU A 109 -28.42 0.67 13.07
N ASP A 110 -28.89 0.21 11.90
CA ASP A 110 -29.30 -1.18 11.71
C ASP A 110 -28.13 -2.14 12.10
N PRO A 111 -28.34 -3.11 13.00
CA PRO A 111 -27.31 -4.07 13.41
C PRO A 111 -26.70 -4.88 12.26
N GLY A 112 -27.36 -4.94 11.10
CA GLY A 112 -26.83 -5.57 9.90
C GLY A 112 -25.72 -4.78 9.20
N VAL A 113 -25.50 -3.50 9.54
CA VAL A 113 -24.48 -2.66 8.91
C VAL A 113 -23.07 -2.96 9.42
N ALA A 114 -22.88 -3.10 10.74
CA ALA A 114 -21.56 -3.27 11.33
C ALA A 114 -20.79 -4.47 10.71
N PRO A 115 -21.37 -5.67 10.55
CA PRO A 115 -20.67 -6.80 9.94
C PRO A 115 -20.27 -6.58 8.46
N VAL A 116 -20.97 -5.69 7.74
CA VAL A 116 -20.62 -5.35 6.34
C VAL A 116 -19.41 -4.44 6.30
N VAL A 117 -19.34 -3.48 7.24
CA VAL A 117 -18.19 -2.57 7.38
C VAL A 117 -16.97 -3.32 7.91
N ASP A 118 -17.14 -4.19 8.92
CA ASP A 118 -16.05 -5.00 9.51
C ASP A 118 -15.40 -5.97 8.53
N ALA A 119 -16.08 -6.31 7.42
CA ALA A 119 -15.54 -7.18 6.39
C ALA A 119 -14.61 -6.45 5.40
N LEU A 120 -14.55 -5.11 5.43
CA LEU A 120 -13.68 -4.32 4.60
C LEU A 120 -12.27 -4.24 5.19
N ASP A 121 -11.25 -4.43 4.35
CA ASP A 121 -9.86 -4.33 4.75
C ASP A 121 -8.99 -3.94 3.55
N ALA A 122 -8.25 -2.84 3.67
CA ALA A 122 -7.31 -2.40 2.64
C ALA A 122 -5.91 -3.03 2.80
N VAL A 123 -5.56 -3.59 3.96
CA VAL A 123 -4.22 -4.14 4.20
C VAL A 123 -3.82 -5.20 3.15
N PRO A 124 -4.69 -6.16 2.76
CA PRO A 124 -4.38 -7.11 1.69
C PRO A 124 -4.11 -6.45 0.33
N LEU A 125 -4.71 -5.29 0.04
CA LEU A 125 -4.46 -4.54 -1.18
C LEU A 125 -3.04 -3.97 -1.20
N GLY A 126 -2.56 -3.43 -0.07
CA GLY A 126 -1.20 -2.90 0.05
C GLY A 126 -0.12 -3.94 -0.21
N LEU A 127 -0.34 -5.20 0.19
CA LEU A 127 0.57 -6.32 -0.04
C LEU A 127 0.74 -6.70 -1.52
N LEU A 128 -0.12 -6.21 -2.41
CA LEU A 128 -0.01 -6.41 -3.85
C LEU A 128 0.89 -5.40 -4.54
N ILE A 129 1.34 -4.36 -3.83
CA ILE A 129 2.22 -3.32 -4.36
C ILE A 129 3.66 -3.83 -4.26
N PRO A 130 4.39 -3.99 -5.37
CA PRO A 130 5.79 -4.37 -5.34
C PRO A 130 6.67 -3.20 -4.89
N GLY A 131 7.76 -3.49 -4.17
CA GLY A 131 8.82 -2.51 -3.94
C GLY A 131 9.55 -2.12 -5.23
N GLY A 132 10.21 -0.95 -5.21
CA GLY A 132 11.07 -0.50 -6.31
C GLY A 132 10.34 0.11 -7.50
N LEU A 133 9.12 0.61 -7.30
CA LEU A 133 8.45 1.49 -8.26
C LEU A 133 9.23 2.81 -8.40
N SER A 134 9.04 3.53 -9.50
CA SER A 134 9.50 4.92 -9.57
C SER A 134 8.78 5.75 -8.51
N ALA A 135 9.35 6.90 -8.11
CA ALA A 135 8.72 7.78 -7.14
C ALA A 135 7.31 8.20 -7.57
N ASP A 136 7.13 8.62 -8.82
CA ASP A 136 5.84 9.07 -9.37
C ASP A 136 4.81 7.92 -9.40
N LEU A 137 5.22 6.71 -9.79
CA LEU A 137 4.33 5.56 -9.84
C LEU A 137 3.97 5.05 -8.45
N GLU A 138 4.94 5.00 -7.54
CA GLU A 138 4.68 4.66 -6.14
C GLU A 138 3.70 5.64 -5.51
N GLU A 139 3.90 6.94 -5.72
CA GLU A 139 2.99 7.99 -5.21
C GLU A 139 1.56 7.78 -5.71
N ALA A 140 1.38 7.57 -7.03
CA ALA A 140 0.07 7.36 -7.62
C ALA A 140 -0.60 6.06 -7.11
N VAL A 141 0.17 4.98 -6.91
CA VAL A 141 -0.36 3.71 -6.39
C VAL A 141 -0.73 3.83 -4.90
N LEU A 142 0.07 4.55 -4.12
CA LEU A 142 -0.21 4.81 -2.71
C LEU A 142 -1.39 5.76 -2.49
N ALA A 143 -1.65 6.69 -3.42
CA ALA A 143 -2.87 7.50 -3.40
C ALA A 143 -4.13 6.64 -3.51
N VAL A 144 -4.15 5.66 -4.43
CA VAL A 144 -5.26 4.69 -4.59
C VAL A 144 -5.49 3.88 -3.30
N PHE A 145 -4.40 3.39 -2.69
CA PHE A 145 -4.48 2.68 -1.41
C PHE A 145 -5.02 3.59 -0.30
N THR A 146 -4.51 4.82 -0.18
CA THR A 146 -4.90 5.80 0.83
C THR A 146 -6.38 6.14 0.74
N ASP A 147 -6.89 6.36 -0.47
CA ASP A 147 -8.31 6.69 -0.67
C ASP A 147 -9.23 5.55 -0.22
N LEU A 148 -8.87 4.29 -0.52
CA LEU A 148 -9.67 3.13 -0.10
C LEU A 148 -9.59 2.91 1.41
N ASP A 149 -8.39 2.90 1.97
CA ASP A 149 -8.16 2.71 3.41
C ASP A 149 -8.85 3.83 4.23
N GLY A 150 -8.77 5.08 3.77
CA GLY A 150 -9.43 6.21 4.41
C GLY A 150 -10.95 6.13 4.39
N ARG A 151 -11.55 5.65 3.30
CA ARG A 151 -13.01 5.42 3.21
C ARG A 151 -13.49 4.31 4.13
N ILE A 152 -12.69 3.24 4.26
CA ILE A 152 -12.99 2.15 5.19
C ILE A 152 -12.92 2.65 6.63
N SER A 153 -11.86 3.38 6.99
CA SER A 153 -11.73 4.00 8.31
C SER A 153 -12.89 4.95 8.63
N ALA A 154 -13.32 5.78 7.67
CA ALA A 154 -14.48 6.66 7.83
C ALA A 154 -15.78 5.90 8.14
N LEU A 155 -16.04 4.78 7.43
CA LEU A 155 -17.20 3.92 7.68
C LEU A 155 -17.12 3.26 9.06
N ALA A 156 -15.94 2.72 9.42
CA ALA A 156 -15.72 2.09 10.73
C ALA A 156 -15.91 3.09 11.88
N GLY A 157 -15.39 4.32 11.74
CA GLY A 157 -15.63 5.41 12.66
C GLY A 157 -17.10 5.77 12.79
N GLY A 158 -17.83 5.81 11.66
CA GLY A 158 -19.28 6.01 11.64
C GLY A 158 -20.06 4.95 12.41
N VAL A 159 -19.71 3.67 12.25
CA VAL A 159 -20.31 2.55 13.02
C VAL A 159 -20.02 2.72 14.51
N ARG A 160 -18.75 2.94 14.88
CA ARG A 160 -18.31 3.07 16.27
C ARG A 160 -18.97 4.24 17.00
N GLY A 161 -19.14 5.38 16.33
CA GLY A 161 -19.75 6.57 16.92
C GLY A 161 -21.26 6.47 17.13
N VAL A 162 -21.93 5.45 16.57
CA VAL A 162 -23.33 5.17 16.90
C VAL A 162 -23.44 4.37 18.20
N ASP A 163 -22.49 3.46 18.46
CA ASP A 163 -22.44 2.68 19.72
C ASP A 163 -22.11 3.55 20.94
N TYR A 164 -21.35 4.64 20.72
CA TYR A 164 -21.08 5.69 21.68
C TYR A 164 -21.71 6.98 21.16
N PRO A 165 -22.94 7.35 21.53
CA PRO A 165 -23.77 8.33 20.81
C PRO A 165 -23.15 9.73 20.79
N ASP A 166 -22.18 9.89 19.91
CA ASP A 166 -21.38 11.06 19.62
C ASP A 166 -21.58 11.35 18.13
N LEU A 167 -22.74 11.94 17.84
CA LEU A 167 -23.15 12.27 16.48
C LEU A 167 -22.17 13.26 15.82
N GLU A 168 -21.45 14.07 16.60
CA GLU A 168 -20.40 14.96 16.09
C GLU A 168 -19.22 14.12 15.57
N PHE A 169 -18.76 13.16 16.37
CA PHE A 169 -17.73 12.20 15.94
C PHE A 169 -18.15 11.40 14.70
N VAL A 170 -19.37 10.84 14.68
CA VAL A 170 -19.91 10.13 13.49
C VAL A 170 -19.87 11.02 12.26
N THR A 171 -20.35 12.27 12.38
CA THR A 171 -20.40 13.21 11.25
C THR A 171 -19.00 13.57 10.77
N ASN A 172 -18.04 13.77 11.68
CA ASN A 172 -16.65 14.06 11.34
C ASN A 172 -16.03 12.88 10.55
N CYS A 173 -16.22 11.65 11.01
CA CYS A 173 -15.70 10.47 10.33
C CYS A 173 -16.28 10.30 8.93
N LEU A 174 -17.60 10.41 8.78
CA LEU A 174 -18.26 10.26 7.48
C LEU A 174 -17.92 11.40 6.50
N THR A 175 -17.60 12.60 7.01
CA THR A 175 -17.15 13.73 6.17
C THR A 175 -15.77 13.46 5.56
N GLY A 176 -14.89 12.73 6.26
CA GLY A 176 -13.55 12.38 5.78
C GLY A 176 -13.53 11.44 4.58
N GLY A 177 -14.50 10.53 4.46
CA GLY A 177 -14.55 9.54 3.37
C GLY A 177 -14.97 10.09 2.01
N GLY A 178 -15.72 11.19 1.97
CA GLY A 178 -16.28 11.76 0.74
C GLY A 178 -15.25 12.27 -0.27
N PRO A 179 -14.26 13.09 0.14
CA PRO A 179 -13.17 13.53 -0.72
C PRO A 179 -12.38 12.38 -1.34
N ALA A 180 -12.02 11.36 -0.55
CA ALA A 180 -11.33 10.17 -1.03
C ALA A 180 -12.16 9.40 -2.07
N ALA A 181 -13.48 9.26 -1.86
CA ALA A 181 -14.36 8.64 -2.85
C ALA A 181 -14.43 9.44 -4.17
N THR A 182 -14.23 10.76 -4.11
CA THR A 182 -14.24 11.64 -5.28
C THR A 182 -12.94 11.54 -6.09
N ARG A 183 -11.78 11.42 -5.42
CA ARG A 183 -10.46 11.33 -6.06
C ARG A 183 -10.15 9.96 -6.64
N PHE A 184 -10.61 8.89 -5.99
CA PHE A 184 -10.28 7.51 -6.33
C PHE A 184 -10.30 7.17 -7.84
N PRO A 185 -11.34 7.55 -8.63
CA PRO A 185 -11.35 7.22 -10.06
C PRO A 185 -10.18 7.86 -10.84
N ASP A 186 -9.83 9.10 -10.50
CA ASP A 186 -8.76 9.85 -11.16
C ASP A 186 -7.38 9.31 -10.71
N ASP A 187 -7.21 9.00 -9.43
CA ASP A 187 -5.97 8.43 -8.89
C ASP A 187 -5.71 7.02 -9.46
N LEU A 188 -6.76 6.19 -9.58
CA LEU A 188 -6.66 4.87 -10.21
C LEU A 188 -6.31 4.99 -11.70
N ALA A 189 -6.89 5.94 -12.42
CA ALA A 189 -6.57 6.18 -13.82
C ALA A 189 -5.11 6.66 -13.98
N ARG A 190 -4.65 7.56 -13.11
CA ARG A 190 -3.29 8.08 -13.08
C ARG A 190 -2.26 6.99 -12.80
N ALA A 191 -2.51 6.13 -11.81
CA ALA A 191 -1.64 5.00 -11.51
C ALA A 191 -1.51 4.02 -12.69
N ARG A 192 -2.62 3.73 -13.37
CA ARG A 192 -2.64 2.88 -14.57
C ARG A 192 -1.86 3.50 -15.74
N GLU A 193 -2.02 4.80 -15.96
CA GLU A 193 -1.29 5.52 -17.00
C GLU A 193 0.22 5.41 -16.78
N LEU A 194 0.71 5.71 -15.57
CA LEU A 194 2.13 5.58 -15.23
C LEU A 194 2.63 4.15 -15.36
N ALA A 195 1.88 3.19 -14.84
CA ALA A 195 2.27 1.78 -14.88
C ALA A 195 2.41 1.28 -16.33
N GLY A 196 1.65 1.84 -17.27
CA GLY A 196 1.75 1.52 -18.70
C GLY A 196 2.98 2.12 -19.40
N LEU A 197 3.64 3.11 -18.79
CA LEU A 197 4.80 3.82 -19.34
C LEU A 197 6.13 3.31 -18.76
N GLU A 198 6.10 2.62 -17.63
CA GLU A 198 7.28 2.20 -16.89
C GLU A 198 7.61 0.71 -17.09
N PRO A 199 8.91 0.33 -17.04
CA PRO A 199 9.30 -1.06 -17.01
C PRO A 199 8.85 -1.73 -15.69
N PRO A 200 8.74 -3.07 -15.64
CA PRO A 200 8.44 -3.78 -14.40
C PRO A 200 9.49 -3.48 -13.31
N PRO A 201 9.07 -3.32 -12.04
CA PRO A 201 10.02 -3.14 -10.94
C PRO A 201 10.87 -4.40 -10.75
N THR A 202 12.10 -4.22 -10.27
CA THR A 202 13.09 -5.30 -10.13
C THR A 202 13.56 -5.53 -8.70
N ALA A 203 13.05 -4.76 -7.73
CA ALA A 203 13.45 -4.91 -6.32
C ALA A 203 13.03 -6.29 -5.79
N SER A 204 13.88 -6.89 -4.96
CA SER A 204 13.52 -8.13 -4.26
C SER A 204 12.57 -7.82 -3.09
N PRO A 205 11.72 -8.76 -2.69
CA PRO A 205 10.80 -8.53 -1.56
C PRO A 205 11.50 -8.21 -0.23
N ASP A 206 12.74 -8.67 -0.02
CA ASP A 206 13.56 -8.43 1.17
C ASP A 206 14.49 -7.20 1.05
N SER A 207 14.33 -6.40 0.00
CA SER A 207 15.20 -5.24 -0.25
C SER A 207 14.78 -4.01 0.60
N PRO A 208 15.69 -3.03 0.78
CA PRO A 208 15.35 -1.76 1.40
C PRO A 208 14.19 -1.03 0.71
N GLU A 209 14.09 -1.08 -0.62
CA GLU A 209 12.99 -0.46 -1.37
C GLU A 209 11.63 -1.07 -0.99
N ALA A 210 11.56 -2.41 -0.86
CA ALA A 210 10.36 -3.09 -0.39
C ALA A 210 10.05 -2.77 1.08
N GLY A 211 11.08 -2.66 1.92
CA GLY A 211 10.93 -2.26 3.33
C GLY A 211 10.42 -0.83 3.49
N ILE A 212 10.94 0.11 2.70
CA ILE A 212 10.49 1.52 2.69
C ILE A 212 9.02 1.61 2.27
N LEU A 213 8.62 0.88 1.22
CA LEU A 213 7.22 0.80 0.80
C LEU A 213 6.32 0.26 1.93
N ALA A 214 6.74 -0.81 2.60
CA ALA A 214 5.99 -1.37 3.73
C ALA A 214 5.83 -0.35 4.88
N VAL A 215 6.87 0.43 5.18
CA VAL A 215 6.80 1.52 6.17
C VAL A 215 5.79 2.59 5.74
N ARG A 216 5.79 3.00 4.48
CA ARG A 216 4.82 3.98 3.96
C ARG A 216 3.39 3.47 4.05
N LEU A 217 3.13 2.22 3.70
CA LEU A 217 1.81 1.59 3.81
C LEU A 217 1.34 1.54 5.27
N ALA A 218 2.21 1.13 6.19
CA ALA A 218 1.91 1.13 7.63
C ALA A 218 1.63 2.54 8.16
N ALA A 219 2.38 3.55 7.69
CA ALA A 219 2.20 4.94 8.07
C ALA A 219 0.86 5.51 7.54
N ILE A 220 0.51 5.24 6.27
CA ILE A 220 -0.79 5.62 5.70
C ILE A 220 -1.92 5.03 6.53
N HIS A 221 -1.86 3.71 6.79
CA HIS A 221 -2.87 3.02 7.57
C HIS A 221 -2.99 3.61 8.98
N SER A 222 -1.86 3.82 9.68
CA SER A 222 -1.85 4.47 10.99
C SER A 222 -2.42 5.88 10.95
N MET A 223 -2.13 6.70 9.93
CA MET A 223 -2.68 8.05 9.83
C MET A 223 -4.19 8.07 9.55
N ASN A 224 -4.71 7.10 8.79
CA ASN A 224 -6.14 6.97 8.55
C ASN A 224 -6.90 6.39 9.75
N TRP A 225 -6.31 5.45 10.49
CA TRP A 225 -7.01 4.67 11.53
C TRP A 225 -6.70 5.11 12.97
N GLY A 226 -5.49 5.60 13.21
CA GLY A 226 -5.01 6.03 14.52
C GLY A 226 -5.64 7.35 14.96
N CYS A 227 -5.47 7.68 16.25
CA CYS A 227 -5.86 8.98 16.83
C CYS A 227 -7.28 9.50 16.53
N ASP A 228 -8.26 8.63 16.28
CA ASP A 228 -9.62 9.04 15.87
C ASP A 228 -9.65 9.84 14.56
N SER A 229 -8.64 9.69 13.69
CA SER A 229 -8.52 10.38 12.40
C SER A 229 -9.70 10.08 11.46
N CYS A 230 -10.27 8.87 11.53
CA CYS A 230 -11.40 8.45 10.71
C CYS A 230 -11.18 8.62 9.19
N GLY A 231 -9.97 8.32 8.73
CA GLY A 231 -9.55 8.55 7.36
C GLY A 231 -9.17 10.01 7.12
N GLY A 232 -9.42 10.49 5.90
CA GLY A 232 -9.20 11.89 5.53
C GLY A 232 -7.76 12.27 5.21
N LEU A 233 -6.81 11.32 5.21
CA LEU A 233 -5.49 11.56 4.66
C LEU A 233 -5.63 11.88 3.16
N GLU A 234 -5.08 13.02 2.76
CA GLU A 234 -4.84 13.35 1.37
C GLU A 234 -3.38 13.04 1.07
N TYR A 235 -3.16 12.11 0.14
CA TYR A 235 -1.81 11.68 -0.22
C TYR A 235 -1.36 12.45 -1.47
N ASP A 236 -0.81 13.64 -1.26
CA ASP A 236 -0.35 14.56 -2.31
C ASP A 236 1.18 14.60 -2.45
N ALA A 237 1.90 13.90 -1.56
CA ALA A 237 3.34 13.74 -1.60
C ALA A 237 3.76 12.44 -0.91
N PRO A 238 4.90 11.84 -1.30
CA PRO A 238 5.42 10.67 -0.63
C PRO A 238 5.76 10.94 0.83
N ILE A 239 5.31 10.06 1.73
CA ILE A 239 5.73 10.10 3.14
C ILE A 239 7.24 9.84 3.19
N GLU A 240 7.96 10.76 3.83
CA GLU A 240 9.41 10.67 4.01
C GLU A 240 9.75 9.54 5.00
N VAL A 241 10.63 8.64 4.55
CA VAL A 241 11.17 7.53 5.34
C VAL A 241 12.69 7.68 5.39
N ASP A 242 13.22 7.92 6.58
CA ASP A 242 14.63 7.77 6.87
C ASP A 242 14.89 6.30 7.27
N TRP A 243 15.28 5.50 6.29
CA TRP A 243 15.51 4.07 6.47
C TRP A 243 16.69 3.76 7.41
N GLU A 244 17.76 4.55 7.35
CA GLU A 244 18.95 4.35 8.18
C GLU A 244 18.71 4.84 9.61
N GLY A 245 18.08 6.00 9.76
CA GLY A 245 17.70 6.57 11.06
C GLY A 245 16.46 5.94 11.69
N ARG A 246 15.78 5.02 10.99
CA ARG A 246 14.57 4.31 11.43
C ARG A 246 13.44 5.26 11.81
N THR A 247 13.21 6.29 11.00
CA THR A 247 12.08 7.20 11.19
C THR A 247 11.20 7.37 9.96
N VAL A 248 9.91 7.60 10.18
CA VAL A 248 8.90 7.92 9.16
C VAL A 248 8.10 9.12 9.63
N ALA A 249 8.07 10.19 8.83
CA ALA A 249 7.47 11.48 9.23
C ALA A 249 7.91 11.98 10.63
N GLY A 250 9.15 11.67 11.04
CA GLY A 250 9.71 12.04 12.34
C GLY A 250 9.35 11.11 13.51
N VAL A 251 8.67 9.99 13.27
CA VAL A 251 8.33 8.97 14.27
C VAL A 251 9.20 7.73 14.08
N GLU A 252 9.65 7.12 15.17
CA GLU A 252 10.47 5.90 15.14
C GLU A 252 9.66 4.69 14.64
N PHE A 253 10.33 3.80 13.91
CA PHE A 253 9.75 2.51 13.51
C PHE A 253 10.73 1.35 13.65
N GLU A 254 10.18 0.15 13.85
CA GLU A 254 10.88 -1.13 13.66
C GLU A 254 10.42 -1.78 12.35
N ALA A 255 11.35 -2.45 11.68
CA ALA A 255 11.07 -3.19 10.46
C ALA A 255 11.87 -4.50 10.46
N THR A 256 11.16 -5.62 10.40
CA THR A 256 11.72 -6.97 10.29
C THR A 256 11.18 -7.64 9.04
N TYR A 257 12.01 -8.44 8.37
CA TYR A 257 11.59 -9.23 7.22
C TYR A 257 11.52 -10.70 7.63
N GLU A 258 10.31 -11.21 7.81
CA GLU A 258 10.04 -12.57 8.28
C GLU A 258 8.91 -13.21 7.47
N GLY A 259 8.98 -14.52 7.25
CA GLY A 259 7.91 -15.25 6.55
C GLY A 259 7.66 -14.85 5.08
N GLY A 260 8.53 -14.03 4.48
CA GLY A 260 8.35 -13.50 3.13
C GLY A 260 7.64 -12.14 3.06
N ALA A 261 7.47 -11.46 4.19
CA ALA A 261 6.86 -10.15 4.29
C ALA A 261 7.64 -9.25 5.25
N TRP A 262 7.45 -7.94 5.11
CA TRP A 262 7.91 -6.97 6.09
C TRP A 262 6.86 -6.83 7.20
N GLU A 263 7.30 -6.93 8.44
CA GLU A 263 6.53 -6.56 9.63
C GLU A 263 7.02 -5.20 10.09
N ILE A 264 6.10 -4.23 10.17
CA ILE A 264 6.40 -2.85 10.54
C ILE A 264 5.67 -2.50 11.82
N LEU A 265 6.40 -1.95 12.79
CA LEU A 265 5.84 -1.34 13.98
C LEU A 265 6.22 0.15 13.97
N ILE A 266 5.24 1.03 13.91
CA ILE A 266 5.44 2.48 14.03
C ILE A 266 5.03 2.90 15.44
N TYR A 267 5.90 3.64 16.13
CA TYR A 267 5.65 4.12 17.50
C TYR A 267 4.76 5.38 17.52
N ALA A 268 3.65 5.33 16.79
CA ALA A 268 2.62 6.35 16.71
C ALA A 268 1.31 5.86 17.35
N CYS A 269 0.37 6.79 17.52
CA CYS A 269 -0.97 6.54 18.03
C CYS A 269 -1.97 6.20 16.91
#